data_AF-A0A940JCQ2-F1
#
_entry.id   AF-A0A940JCQ2-F1
#
_cell.length_a   1.000
_cell.length_b   1.000
_cell.length_c   1.000
_cell.angle_alpha   90.00
_cell.angle_beta   90.00
_cell.angle_gamma   90.00
#
_symmetry.space_group_name_H-M   'P 1'
#
loop_
_entity.id
_entity.type
_entity.pdbx_description
1 polymer ?
#
loop_
_entity_poly.entity_id
_entity_poly.type
_entity_poly.pdbx_seq_one_letter_code
_entity_poly.pdbx_strand_id
1 'polypeptide(L)'
;MDQTPPETDQQFLRRYSGLLVPHTPETDLERGPELEVFVPVTAEALGVNIPATFDAVVEIVSRLRFEPTMRVLSLMLAHLFHHERDRTNHLALARDVFSPDLYKKVEAFVREDDSHLVFDPRILTALQRLVVVFAIDEPAPLPLERDFEQLALLATALVTVGAALPDASPIDETDLSEWAMYLVRNGVAGSGPGLFEAAARSHAWFVDVHSSRALRDHPARCDLEDWMSRHYGLTLAEQLGIGLAAAAATKALDPSLSAGERLIELVPGFLMSGNLASASERAVEHLSATRAYLADILGGAKATPSHVAWGHAQFDHRPFLVLGSGNLLLTSTRALVSWLTSGWHFRALEAARKESKDAADSRKLPRQYLTYLGAIGEEAVRRLFVGSQRGLVDAHALRVHGDFEYEVGKLRHRSPDVVLDYGSDLVLVEIYSGRMGYEARVADDSEGVIDYVDRAVGRKLKQLGTQTEAFCAGDLTTPDLAPGLVERVWPVVVVTGDPVMVTPMLWSHLGYDPADRAGVPPVQRAIVMNLGELEMLLGHVEHGHHWLPDLLADFDRSRFRHSAVADWLADRFVTRAPYPSYVDQQGRAALTLGTRALFPSAEPFRPQP
;
A
#
# COMPACT_ATOMS: atom_id res chain seq x y z
N MET A 1 -25.43 22.88 21.33
CA MET A 1 -25.62 21.55 20.74
C MET A 1 -26.62 21.72 19.61
N ASP A 2 -26.13 22.04 18.41
CA ASP A 2 -26.95 21.93 17.21
C ASP A 2 -27.07 20.45 16.88
N GLN A 3 -28.26 19.90 17.09
CA GLN A 3 -28.56 18.53 16.66
C GLN A 3 -28.87 18.59 15.17
N THR A 4 -27.82 18.47 14.35
CA THR A 4 -27.99 18.16 12.93
C THR A 4 -28.83 16.89 12.84
N PRO A 5 -29.94 16.87 12.08
CA PRO A 5 -30.76 15.67 11.94
C PRO A 5 -29.91 14.49 11.44
N PRO A 6 -30.23 13.25 11.85
CA PRO A 6 -29.50 12.07 11.40
C PRO A 6 -29.50 12.02 9.87
N GLU A 7 -28.29 11.90 9.31
CA GLU A 7 -28.07 11.79 7.87
C GLU A 7 -28.83 10.55 7.35
N THR A 8 -29.63 10.74 6.30
CA THR A 8 -30.35 9.61 5.69
C THR A 8 -29.38 8.68 4.95
N ASP A 9 -29.68 7.38 4.84
CA ASP A 9 -28.88 6.40 4.06
C ASP A 9 -28.53 6.93 2.65
N GLN A 10 -29.45 7.65 2.00
CA GLN A 10 -29.23 8.25 0.67
C GLN A 10 -28.28 9.45 0.68
N GLN A 11 -28.31 10.29 1.72
CA GLN A 11 -27.37 11.41 1.87
C GLN A 11 -25.97 10.90 2.14
N PHE A 12 -25.86 9.89 3.02
CA PHE A 12 -24.63 9.15 3.25
C PHE A 12 -24.11 8.66 1.90
N LEU A 13 -24.82 7.76 1.21
CA LEU A 13 -24.41 7.18 -0.07
C LEU A 13 -24.00 8.22 -1.15
N ARG A 14 -24.72 9.35 -1.28
CA ARG A 14 -24.38 10.43 -2.22
C ARG A 14 -23.09 11.16 -1.83
N ARG A 15 -22.79 11.29 -0.55
CA ARG A 15 -21.52 11.85 -0.09
C ARG A 15 -20.35 10.93 -0.43
N TYR A 16 -20.54 9.60 -0.44
CA TYR A 16 -19.48 8.65 -0.80
C TYR A 16 -19.36 8.39 -2.30
N SER A 17 -20.33 8.76 -3.14
CA SER A 17 -20.17 8.47 -4.58
C SER A 17 -18.88 9.11 -5.15
N GLY A 18 -18.45 10.26 -4.61
CA GLY A 18 -17.15 10.89 -4.93
C GLY A 18 -15.92 10.16 -4.37
N LEU A 19 -16.03 9.54 -3.19
CA LEU A 19 -14.99 8.69 -2.59
C LEU A 19 -14.78 7.36 -3.35
N LEU A 20 -15.72 7.07 -4.26
CA LEU A 20 -15.89 5.79 -4.94
C LEU A 20 -15.76 5.92 -6.47
N VAL A 21 -15.48 7.14 -6.95
CA VAL A 21 -14.96 7.31 -8.30
C VAL A 21 -13.53 6.78 -8.28
N PRO A 22 -13.17 5.84 -9.18
CA PRO A 22 -11.78 5.48 -9.42
C PRO A 22 -10.95 6.74 -9.48
N HIS A 23 -9.93 6.84 -8.63
CA HIS A 23 -8.89 7.81 -8.85
C HIS A 23 -8.19 7.42 -10.15
N THR A 24 -8.62 8.01 -11.26
CA THR A 24 -7.73 8.33 -12.37
C THR A 24 -6.95 9.54 -11.88
N PRO A 25 -5.69 9.40 -11.43
CA PRO A 25 -4.83 10.55 -11.31
C PRO A 25 -4.64 11.07 -12.74
N GLU A 26 -5.53 11.97 -13.18
CA GLU A 26 -5.44 12.65 -14.48
C GLU A 26 -4.14 13.48 -14.55
N THR A 27 -3.48 13.70 -13.41
CA THR A 27 -2.29 14.54 -13.27
C THR A 27 -0.96 13.77 -13.19
N ASP A 28 -0.95 12.45 -12.98
CA ASP A 28 0.31 11.69 -12.88
C ASP A 28 0.79 11.09 -14.20
N LEU A 29 -0.05 11.10 -15.24
CA LEU A 29 0.26 10.50 -16.55
C LEU A 29 1.12 11.39 -17.47
N GLU A 30 1.46 12.62 -17.06
CA GLU A 30 2.17 13.57 -17.93
C GLU A 30 3.71 13.48 -17.89
N ARG A 31 4.33 12.61 -17.08
CA ARG A 31 5.81 12.60 -16.93
C ARG A 31 6.44 11.20 -17.01
N GLY A 32 7.60 11.15 -17.67
CA GLY A 32 8.22 9.94 -18.21
C GLY A 32 9.06 9.09 -17.23
N PRO A 33 9.70 8.01 -17.73
CA PRO A 33 10.30 6.86 -17.00
C PRO A 33 11.41 7.11 -15.98
N GLU A 34 11.87 8.34 -15.80
CA GLU A 34 13.15 8.58 -15.14
C GLU A 34 12.95 8.68 -13.63
N LEU A 35 13.20 7.56 -12.94
CA LEU A 35 13.55 7.44 -11.52
C LEU A 35 12.73 8.36 -10.59
N GLU A 36 11.57 7.91 -10.13
CA GLU A 36 10.71 8.68 -9.22
C GLU A 36 11.21 8.67 -7.76
N VAL A 37 12.44 9.15 -7.57
CA VAL A 37 12.98 9.53 -6.28
C VAL A 37 12.73 11.03 -6.12
N PHE A 38 11.78 11.41 -5.27
CA PHE A 38 11.52 12.81 -4.99
C PHE A 38 12.50 13.35 -3.97
N VAL A 39 12.99 14.56 -4.21
CA VAL A 39 13.87 15.26 -3.28
C VAL A 39 13.03 16.25 -2.47
N PRO A 40 12.82 16.01 -1.18
CA PRO A 40 12.11 16.96 -0.33
C PRO A 40 12.97 18.18 -0.02
N VAL A 41 12.32 19.27 0.35
CA VAL A 41 13.00 20.47 0.85
C VAL A 41 13.76 20.17 2.15
N THR A 42 15.05 20.56 2.20
CA THR A 42 15.89 20.48 3.40
C THR A 42 16.45 21.84 3.81
N ALA A 43 16.89 21.97 5.06
CA ALA A 43 17.54 23.18 5.57
C ALA A 43 18.78 23.55 4.73
N GLU A 44 19.57 22.55 4.31
CA GLU A 44 20.73 22.73 3.45
C GLU A 44 20.33 23.25 2.06
N ALA A 45 19.34 22.64 1.42
CA ALA A 45 18.84 23.07 0.11
C ALA A 45 18.34 24.53 0.12
N LEU A 46 17.80 24.99 1.24
CA LEU A 46 17.34 26.37 1.42
C LEU A 46 18.46 27.34 1.89
N GLY A 47 19.69 26.85 2.08
CA GLY A 47 20.81 27.63 2.62
C GLY A 47 20.51 28.18 4.01
N VAL A 48 19.83 27.39 4.85
CA VAL A 48 19.49 27.74 6.23
C VAL A 48 20.50 27.07 7.16
N ASN A 49 21.29 27.88 7.86
CA ASN A 49 22.33 27.41 8.78
C ASN A 49 21.74 26.93 10.11
N ILE A 50 21.10 25.76 10.10
CA ILE A 50 20.64 25.05 11.28
C ILE A 50 21.35 23.69 11.32
N PRO A 51 21.92 23.27 12.47
CA PRO A 51 22.43 21.92 12.62
C PRO A 51 21.33 20.89 12.31
N ALA A 52 21.52 20.11 11.25
CA ALA A 52 20.61 19.03 10.87
C ALA A 52 20.98 17.72 11.59
N THR A 53 21.08 17.75 12.91
CA THR A 53 21.29 16.55 13.73
C THR A 53 19.99 16.11 14.37
N PHE A 54 19.87 14.82 14.66
CA PHE A 54 18.68 14.27 15.33
C PHE A 54 18.40 15.00 16.66
N ASP A 55 19.43 15.26 17.47
CA ASP A 55 19.31 15.97 18.74
C ASP A 55 18.81 17.41 18.56
N ALA A 56 19.25 18.11 17.51
CA ALA A 56 18.77 19.47 17.20
C ALA A 56 17.29 19.47 16.82
N VAL A 57 16.83 18.46 16.08
CA VAL A 57 15.40 18.30 15.79
C VAL A 57 14.61 18.02 17.06
N VAL A 58 15.11 17.14 17.94
CA VAL A 58 14.46 16.86 19.23
C VAL A 58 14.37 18.13 20.08
N GLU A 59 15.41 18.96 20.12
CA GLU A 59 15.40 20.24 20.82
C GLU A 59 14.31 21.18 20.28
N ILE A 60 14.21 21.31 18.95
CA ILE A 60 13.15 22.12 18.31
C ILE A 60 11.76 21.56 18.66
N VAL A 61 11.56 20.25 18.52
CA VAL A 61 10.28 19.58 18.76
C VAL A 61 9.86 19.68 20.24
N SER A 62 10.81 19.65 21.17
CA SER A 62 10.53 19.79 22.61
C SER A 62 9.90 21.12 23.00
N ARG A 63 9.94 22.11 22.10
CA ARG A 63 9.34 23.45 22.26
C ARG A 63 7.99 23.58 21.56
N LEU A 64 7.60 22.59 20.75
CA LEU A 64 6.31 22.56 20.08
C LEU A 64 5.22 22.14 21.07
N ARG A 65 4.00 22.65 20.86
CA ARG A 65 2.81 22.17 21.56
C ARG A 65 2.21 20.98 20.84
N PHE A 66 1.96 19.90 21.58
CA PHE A 66 1.56 18.62 21.02
C PHE A 66 0.33 18.67 20.09
N GLU A 67 -0.86 18.98 20.61
CA GLU A 67 -2.07 18.82 19.81
C GLU A 67 -2.17 19.76 18.60
N PRO A 68 -1.84 21.07 18.69
CA PRO A 68 -1.89 21.95 17.52
C PRO A 68 -0.93 21.51 16.42
N THR A 69 0.28 21.07 16.79
CA THR A 69 1.25 20.55 15.83
C THR A 69 0.73 19.25 15.19
N MET A 70 0.18 18.33 15.98
CA MET A 70 -0.40 17.09 15.44
C MET A 70 -1.54 17.37 14.45
N ARG A 71 -2.40 18.36 14.71
CA ARG A 71 -3.48 18.75 13.81
C ARG A 71 -2.95 19.23 12.45
N VAL A 72 -1.98 20.14 12.45
CA VAL A 72 -1.40 20.65 11.21
C VAL A 72 -0.72 19.54 10.41
N LEU A 73 0.09 18.70 11.05
CA LEU A 73 0.73 17.56 10.38
C LEU A 73 -0.29 16.58 9.80
N SER A 74 -1.38 16.31 10.54
CA SER A 74 -2.45 15.41 10.09
C SER A 74 -3.23 15.99 8.91
N LEU A 75 -3.49 17.29 8.91
CA LEU A 75 -4.11 18.02 7.81
C LEU A 75 -3.26 17.95 6.54
N MET A 76 -1.96 18.21 6.68
CA MET A 76 -1.00 18.13 5.58
C MET A 76 -0.97 16.72 5.00
N LEU A 77 -0.83 15.69 5.83
CA LEU A 77 -0.87 14.29 5.40
C LEU A 77 -2.19 13.93 4.71
N ALA A 78 -3.32 14.43 5.21
CA ALA A 78 -4.62 14.17 4.60
C ALA A 78 -4.79 14.83 3.24
N HIS A 79 -4.22 16.03 3.04
CA HIS A 79 -4.22 16.72 1.76
C HIS A 79 -3.25 16.08 0.76
N LEU A 80 -2.01 15.80 1.19
CA LEU A 80 -0.97 15.20 0.35
C LEU A 80 -1.31 13.78 -0.12
N PHE A 81 -2.15 13.05 0.62
CA PHE A 81 -2.60 11.72 0.19
C PHE A 81 -3.23 11.69 -1.21
N HIS A 82 -3.87 12.79 -1.64
CA HIS A 82 -4.49 12.91 -2.97
C HIS A 82 -3.64 13.68 -3.98
N HIS A 83 -2.52 14.25 -3.52
CA HIS A 83 -1.72 15.23 -4.24
C HIS A 83 -0.23 14.97 -4.06
N GLU A 84 0.16 13.70 -3.90
CA GLU A 84 1.52 13.29 -3.50
C GLU A 84 2.61 13.84 -4.40
N ARG A 85 2.29 14.13 -5.66
CA ARG A 85 3.20 14.62 -6.70
C ARG A 85 2.82 16.00 -7.25
N ASP A 86 1.72 16.57 -6.76
CA ASP A 86 1.22 17.84 -7.28
C ASP A 86 1.96 19.00 -6.63
N ARG A 87 2.99 19.49 -7.34
CA ARG A 87 3.80 20.65 -6.94
C ARG A 87 2.97 21.89 -6.63
N THR A 88 1.83 22.09 -7.30
CA THR A 88 0.94 23.23 -7.05
C THR A 88 0.29 23.13 -5.67
N ASN A 89 -0.24 21.95 -5.35
CA ASN A 89 -0.84 21.68 -4.04
C ASN A 89 0.21 21.67 -2.92
N HIS A 90 1.42 21.15 -3.18
CA HIS A 90 2.55 21.26 -2.24
C HIS A 90 2.91 22.71 -1.94
N LEU A 91 3.02 23.57 -2.96
CA LEU A 91 3.31 25.00 -2.78
C LEU A 91 2.17 25.75 -2.09
N ALA A 92 0.91 25.38 -2.34
CA ALA A 92 -0.24 25.95 -1.64
C ALA A 92 -0.14 25.68 -0.13
N LEU A 93 0.10 24.43 0.28
CA LEU A 93 0.35 24.08 1.68
C LEU A 93 1.59 24.80 2.25
N ALA A 94 2.66 24.89 1.46
CA ALA A 94 3.91 25.54 1.89
C ALA A 94 3.68 27.01 2.26
N ARG A 95 2.80 27.70 1.53
CA ARG A 95 2.46 29.11 1.78
C ARG A 95 1.80 29.33 3.14
N ASP A 96 1.05 28.35 3.62
CA ASP A 96 0.33 28.45 4.89
C ASP A 96 1.23 28.12 6.10
N VAL A 97 2.34 27.41 5.87
CA VAL A 97 3.25 26.94 6.93
C VAL A 97 4.52 27.78 7.01
N PHE A 98 5.13 28.14 5.89
CA PHE A 98 6.40 28.86 5.85
C PHE A 98 6.21 30.38 5.89
N SER A 99 7.16 31.07 6.53
CA SER A 99 7.21 32.53 6.46
C SER A 99 7.40 33.01 5.01
N PRO A 100 6.97 34.24 4.64
CA PRO A 100 7.08 34.72 3.26
C PRO A 100 8.48 34.63 2.65
N ASP A 101 9.53 34.84 3.45
CA ASP A 101 10.92 34.76 2.99
C ASP A 101 11.38 33.32 2.78
N LEU A 102 11.00 32.41 3.67
CA LEU A 102 11.33 31.00 3.55
C LEU A 102 10.53 30.35 2.41
N TYR A 103 9.26 30.70 2.26
CA TYR A 103 8.40 30.25 1.16
C TYR A 103 8.99 30.61 -0.22
N LYS A 104 9.55 31.81 -0.40
CA LYS A 104 10.22 32.17 -1.67
C LYS A 104 11.38 31.23 -2.02
N LYS A 105 12.14 30.79 -1.02
CA LYS A 105 13.23 29.83 -1.22
C LYS A 105 12.69 28.44 -1.56
N VAL A 106 11.64 28.01 -0.87
CA VAL A 106 10.93 26.76 -1.16
C VAL A 106 10.39 26.76 -2.58
N GLU A 107 9.74 27.85 -3.00
CA GLU A 107 9.21 28.01 -4.35
C GLU A 107 10.32 27.98 -5.41
N ALA A 108 11.47 28.60 -5.13
CA ALA A 108 12.64 28.54 -6.01
C ALA A 108 13.19 27.11 -6.14
N PHE A 109 13.37 26.40 -5.01
CA PHE A 109 13.82 25.00 -4.98
C PHE A 109 12.90 24.08 -5.78
N VAL A 110 11.58 24.17 -5.54
CA VAL A 110 10.61 23.35 -6.26
C VAL A 110 10.67 23.61 -7.74
N ARG A 111 10.90 24.85 -8.19
CA ARG A 111 10.97 25.20 -9.63
C ARG A 111 12.25 24.75 -10.34
N GLU A 112 13.30 24.40 -9.60
CA GLU A 112 14.60 24.03 -10.15
C GLU A 112 14.56 22.70 -10.89
N ASP A 113 13.85 21.71 -10.32
CA ASP A 113 13.72 20.38 -10.89
C ASP A 113 12.29 19.86 -10.75
N ASP A 114 11.88 18.99 -11.67
CA ASP A 114 10.55 18.39 -11.67
C ASP A 114 10.38 17.29 -10.62
N SER A 115 11.48 16.73 -10.11
CA SER A 115 11.53 15.79 -8.98
C SER A 115 11.53 16.46 -7.60
N HIS A 116 11.66 17.79 -7.54
CA HIS A 116 11.67 18.53 -6.29
C HIS A 116 10.25 18.73 -5.76
N LEU A 117 10.01 18.26 -4.53
CA LEU A 117 8.74 18.42 -3.81
C LEU A 117 8.96 19.13 -2.48
N VAL A 118 7.91 19.81 -2.00
CA VAL A 118 8.01 20.50 -0.70
C VAL A 118 8.03 19.51 0.47
N PHE A 119 7.08 18.58 0.48
CA PHE A 119 6.83 17.70 1.61
C PHE A 119 6.96 16.24 1.18
N ASP A 120 7.61 15.45 2.03
CA ASP A 120 7.61 13.98 1.97
C ASP A 120 6.69 13.47 3.11
N PRO A 121 5.64 12.67 2.82
CA PRO A 121 4.77 12.07 3.83
C PRO A 121 5.53 11.29 4.92
N ARG A 122 6.69 10.70 4.60
CA ARG A 122 7.57 10.03 5.55
C ARG A 122 8.12 11.02 6.57
N ILE A 123 8.63 12.17 6.12
CA ILE A 123 9.14 13.26 6.98
C ILE A 123 8.04 13.77 7.91
N LEU A 124 6.82 13.97 7.38
CA LEU A 124 5.68 14.41 8.19
C LEU A 124 5.31 13.39 9.27
N THR A 125 5.27 12.11 8.91
CA THR A 125 4.94 11.02 9.84
C THR A 125 6.05 10.84 10.90
N ALA A 126 7.31 10.97 10.51
CA ALA A 126 8.44 10.97 11.43
C ALA A 126 8.35 12.12 12.44
N LEU A 127 7.98 13.32 11.96
CA LEU A 127 7.76 14.47 12.83
C LEU A 127 6.57 14.28 13.78
N GLN A 128 5.46 13.66 13.33
CA GLN A 128 4.36 13.28 14.22
C GLN A 128 4.83 12.40 15.39
N ARG A 129 5.76 11.48 15.15
CA ARG A 129 6.31 10.61 16.20
C ARG A 129 7.16 11.37 17.19
N LEU A 130 8.04 12.23 16.70
CA LEU A 130 8.85 13.09 17.56
C LEU A 130 7.95 13.99 18.41
N VAL A 131 6.87 14.53 17.82
CA VAL A 131 5.90 15.36 18.53
C VAL A 131 5.17 14.57 19.61
N VAL A 132 4.75 13.33 19.35
CA VAL A 132 4.16 12.45 20.37
C VAL A 132 5.08 12.28 21.57
N VAL A 133 6.37 12.02 21.32
CA VAL A 133 7.35 11.68 22.37
C VAL A 133 7.85 12.92 23.12
N PHE A 134 8.19 14.00 22.42
CA PHE A 134 8.99 15.10 22.97
C PHE A 134 8.25 16.43 23.14
N ALA A 135 7.13 16.67 22.45
CA ALA A 135 6.45 17.97 22.50
C ALA A 135 5.87 18.30 23.89
N ILE A 136 5.56 19.58 24.13
CA ILE A 136 4.94 20.04 25.37
C ILE A 136 3.49 19.55 25.44
N ASP A 137 3.12 18.91 26.55
CA ASP A 137 1.75 18.45 26.85
C ASP A 137 0.92 19.54 27.55
N GLU A 138 0.73 20.67 26.87
CA GLU A 138 -0.06 21.77 27.40
C GLU A 138 -1.19 22.14 26.44
N PRO A 139 -2.40 22.45 26.96
CA PRO A 139 -3.49 22.95 26.14
C PRO A 139 -3.07 24.28 25.50
N ALA A 140 -3.22 24.37 24.19
CA ALA A 140 -2.86 25.58 23.48
C ALA A 140 -3.92 26.67 23.71
N PRO A 141 -3.51 27.91 24.08
CA PRO A 141 -4.42 29.03 24.23
C PRO A 141 -5.00 29.50 22.89
N LEU A 142 -4.34 29.17 21.76
CA LEU A 142 -4.72 29.56 20.41
C LEU A 142 -4.47 28.41 19.42
N PRO A 143 -5.22 28.34 18.30
CA PRO A 143 -4.89 27.50 17.14
C PRO A 143 -3.48 27.83 16.60
N LEU A 144 -2.77 26.84 16.03
CA LEU A 144 -1.38 26.99 15.58
C LEU A 144 -1.23 28.08 14.51
N GLU A 145 -2.22 28.22 13.64
CA GLU A 145 -2.26 29.22 12.56
C GLU A 145 -2.28 30.66 13.08
N ARG A 146 -2.58 30.83 14.37
CA ARG A 146 -2.60 32.12 15.07
C ARG A 146 -1.44 32.28 16.07
N ASP A 147 -0.60 31.26 16.21
CA ASP A 147 0.59 31.24 17.05
C ASP A 147 1.84 31.23 16.15
N PHE A 148 2.24 32.41 15.68
CA PHE A 148 3.35 32.58 14.74
C PHE A 148 4.68 31.99 15.22
N GLU A 149 4.92 31.97 16.54
CA GLU A 149 6.13 31.38 17.11
C GLU A 149 6.11 29.86 16.93
N GLN A 150 5.01 29.22 17.30
CA GLN A 150 4.85 27.78 17.16
C GLN A 150 4.83 27.34 15.69
N LEU A 151 4.23 28.13 14.80
CA LEU A 151 4.26 27.87 13.37
C LEU A 151 5.68 27.99 12.79
N ALA A 152 6.46 28.99 13.23
CA ALA A 152 7.86 29.13 12.83
C ALA A 152 8.73 27.98 13.34
N LEU A 153 8.49 27.49 14.56
CA LEU A 153 9.15 26.31 15.09
C LEU A 153 8.81 25.05 14.28
N LEU A 154 7.53 24.88 13.90
CA LEU A 154 7.12 23.77 13.06
C LEU A 154 7.78 23.83 11.68
N ALA A 155 7.77 25.00 11.04
CA ALA A 155 8.43 25.23 9.75
C ALA A 155 9.93 24.90 9.81
N THR A 156 10.59 25.27 10.91
CA THR A 156 11.99 24.95 11.18
C THR A 156 12.17 23.43 11.31
N ALA A 157 11.34 22.76 12.12
CA ALA A 157 11.41 21.32 12.30
C ALA A 157 11.22 20.56 10.97
N LEU A 158 10.29 21.00 10.12
CA LEU A 158 9.99 20.38 8.82
C LEU A 158 11.21 20.37 7.89
N VAL A 159 11.96 21.47 7.79
CA VAL A 159 13.14 21.55 6.91
C VAL A 159 14.38 20.90 7.53
N THR A 160 14.47 20.85 8.86
CA THR A 160 15.62 20.24 9.55
C THR A 160 15.48 18.72 9.65
N VAL A 161 14.28 18.19 9.85
CA VAL A 161 14.08 16.74 10.08
C VAL A 161 14.44 15.89 8.85
N GLY A 162 14.22 16.41 7.65
CA GLY A 162 14.61 15.71 6.40
C GLY A 162 16.10 15.40 6.31
N ALA A 163 16.95 16.32 6.77
CA ALA A 163 18.40 16.16 6.75
C ALA A 163 18.97 15.47 8.02
N ALA A 164 18.20 15.42 9.10
CA ALA A 164 18.61 14.83 10.37
C ALA A 164 18.24 13.35 10.51
N LEU A 165 17.23 12.90 9.78
CA LEU A 165 16.91 11.49 9.64
C LEU A 165 17.81 10.92 8.54
N PRO A 166 18.10 9.60 8.58
CA PRO A 166 18.82 8.95 7.51
C PRO A 166 18.11 9.27 6.21
N ASP A 167 18.77 10.13 5.43
CA ASP A 167 18.39 10.40 4.07
C ASP A 167 18.63 9.09 3.37
N ALA A 168 17.55 8.51 2.86
CA ALA A 168 17.66 7.17 2.38
C ALA A 168 18.16 7.15 0.93
N SER A 169 18.38 8.32 0.31
CA SER A 169 19.22 8.40 -0.87
C SER A 169 20.62 7.90 -0.49
N PRO A 170 21.11 6.82 -1.12
CA PRO A 170 22.36 6.20 -0.72
C PRO A 170 23.55 7.13 -0.93
N ILE A 171 24.52 7.00 -0.05
CA ILE A 171 25.70 7.87 0.04
C ILE A 171 26.72 7.47 -1.01
N ASP A 172 26.77 6.17 -1.32
CA ASP A 172 27.62 5.60 -2.37
C ASP A 172 26.75 5.17 -3.56
N GLU A 173 26.86 5.91 -4.67
CA GLU A 173 26.17 5.59 -5.92
C GLU A 173 26.54 4.20 -6.48
N THR A 174 27.63 3.60 -5.98
CA THR A 174 28.11 2.28 -6.41
C THR A 174 27.62 1.12 -5.55
N ASP A 175 27.07 1.37 -4.36
CA ASP A 175 26.51 0.31 -3.51
C ASP A 175 25.06 -0.01 -3.91
N LEU A 176 24.92 -1.02 -4.77
CA LEU A 176 23.62 -1.53 -5.21
C LEU A 176 22.73 -2.02 -4.06
N SER A 177 23.31 -2.42 -2.93
CA SER A 177 22.57 -2.93 -1.78
C SER A 177 21.89 -1.80 -1.01
N GLU A 178 22.56 -0.65 -0.86
CA GLU A 178 21.95 0.54 -0.24
C GLU A 178 20.81 1.07 -1.11
N TRP A 179 21.01 1.13 -2.43
CA TRP A 179 19.97 1.51 -3.38
C TRP A 179 18.78 0.56 -3.37
N ALA A 180 19.00 -0.77 -3.38
CA ALA A 180 17.92 -1.74 -3.30
C ALA A 180 17.13 -1.57 -1.99
N MET A 181 17.83 -1.35 -0.87
CA MET A 181 17.19 -1.07 0.41
C MET A 181 16.33 0.20 0.35
N TYR A 182 16.87 1.29 -0.23
CA TYR A 182 16.17 2.55 -0.39
C TYR A 182 14.89 2.40 -1.20
N LEU A 183 14.99 1.83 -2.40
CA LEU A 183 13.87 1.71 -3.35
C LEU A 183 12.76 0.83 -2.78
N VAL A 184 13.11 -0.25 -2.08
CA VAL A 184 12.12 -1.14 -1.44
C VAL A 184 11.43 -0.43 -0.28
N ARG A 185 12.18 0.27 0.58
CA ARG A 185 11.57 1.01 1.70
C ARG A 185 10.65 2.12 1.22
N ASN A 186 11.03 2.86 0.19
CA ASN A 186 10.17 3.87 -0.43
C ASN A 186 8.97 3.24 -1.12
N GLY A 187 9.14 2.12 -1.83
CA GLY A 187 8.01 1.36 -2.36
C GLY A 187 7.00 1.03 -1.26
N VAL A 188 7.46 0.43 -0.16
CA VAL A 188 6.58 0.07 0.96
C VAL A 188 5.98 1.30 1.66
N ALA A 189 6.70 2.42 1.77
CA ALA A 189 6.27 3.61 2.49
C ALA A 189 5.43 4.60 1.66
N GLY A 190 5.61 4.65 0.34
CA GLY A 190 4.95 5.57 -0.60
C GLY A 190 3.84 4.89 -1.39
N SER A 191 4.10 3.72 -2.00
CA SER A 191 3.13 3.09 -2.89
C SER A 191 2.04 2.28 -2.15
N GLY A 192 0.95 2.95 -1.79
CA GLY A 192 -0.27 2.32 -1.27
C GLY A 192 -1.38 2.33 -2.33
N PRO A 193 -2.19 1.26 -2.47
CA PRO A 193 -3.40 1.33 -3.29
C PRO A 193 -4.37 2.41 -2.78
N GLY A 194 -5.13 3.00 -3.69
CA GLY A 194 -6.30 3.82 -3.32
C GLY A 194 -7.31 3.01 -2.51
N LEU A 195 -8.27 3.69 -1.86
CA LEU A 195 -9.26 3.03 -1.02
C LEU A 195 -10.00 1.92 -1.77
N PHE A 196 -10.41 2.19 -3.02
CA PHE A 196 -11.23 1.26 -3.79
C PHE A 196 -10.49 -0.05 -4.07
N GLU A 197 -9.26 0.01 -4.57
CA GLU A 197 -8.44 -1.16 -4.85
C GLU A 197 -8.08 -1.90 -3.57
N ALA A 198 -7.75 -1.16 -2.52
CA ALA A 198 -7.43 -1.74 -1.22
C ALA A 198 -8.63 -2.50 -0.62
N ALA A 199 -9.84 -1.94 -0.74
CA ALA A 199 -11.09 -2.56 -0.31
C ALA A 199 -11.44 -3.77 -1.19
N ALA A 200 -11.28 -3.65 -2.52
CA ALA A 200 -11.49 -4.74 -3.47
C ALA A 200 -10.60 -5.94 -3.15
N ARG A 201 -9.30 -5.72 -2.94
CA ARG A 201 -8.34 -6.77 -2.57
C ARG A 201 -8.70 -7.41 -1.23
N SER A 202 -9.05 -6.60 -0.22
CA SER A 202 -9.42 -7.10 1.11
C SER A 202 -10.67 -7.99 1.05
N HIS A 203 -11.70 -7.56 0.32
CA HIS A 203 -12.91 -8.37 0.12
C HIS A 203 -12.63 -9.64 -0.69
N ALA A 204 -11.90 -9.52 -1.80
CA ALA A 204 -11.53 -10.66 -2.63
C ALA A 204 -10.79 -11.73 -1.81
N TRP A 205 -9.83 -11.33 -0.98
CA TRP A 205 -8.98 -12.26 -0.23
C TRP A 205 -9.72 -12.86 0.97
N PHE A 206 -10.30 -12.01 1.81
CA PHE A 206 -10.78 -12.42 3.12
C PHE A 206 -12.27 -12.81 3.16
N VAL A 207 -13.03 -12.47 2.11
CA VAL A 207 -14.44 -12.89 1.98
C VAL A 207 -14.59 -13.92 0.87
N ASP A 208 -14.34 -13.53 -0.37
CA ASP A 208 -14.70 -14.35 -1.54
C ASP A 208 -13.80 -15.59 -1.66
N VAL A 209 -12.48 -15.41 -1.72
CA VAL A 209 -11.51 -16.49 -1.87
C VAL A 209 -11.44 -17.35 -0.61
N HIS A 210 -11.42 -16.74 0.58
CA HIS A 210 -11.46 -17.47 1.85
C HIS A 210 -12.68 -18.41 1.95
N SER A 211 -13.85 -17.97 1.48
CA SER A 211 -15.10 -18.77 1.51
C SER A 211 -15.23 -19.76 0.34
N SER A 212 -14.26 -19.78 -0.56
CA SER A 212 -14.33 -20.58 -1.78
C SER A 212 -14.29 -22.09 -1.52
N ARG A 213 -14.84 -22.85 -2.48
CA ARG A 213 -14.70 -24.31 -2.48
C ARG A 213 -13.23 -24.74 -2.61
N ALA A 214 -12.41 -24.00 -3.36
CA ALA A 214 -11.01 -24.33 -3.62
C ALA A 214 -10.17 -24.39 -2.33
N LEU A 215 -10.44 -23.48 -1.39
CA LEU A 215 -9.67 -23.38 -0.14
C LEU A 215 -10.37 -23.99 1.08
N ARG A 216 -11.56 -24.56 0.91
CA ARG A 216 -12.37 -25.11 2.01
C ARG A 216 -11.62 -26.19 2.81
N ASP A 217 -10.92 -27.06 2.10
CA ASP A 217 -10.24 -28.23 2.66
C ASP A 217 -8.71 -28.05 2.67
N HIS A 218 -8.22 -26.81 2.49
CA HIS A 218 -6.79 -26.53 2.45
C HIS A 218 -6.14 -26.88 3.81
N PRO A 219 -5.04 -27.65 3.85
CA PRO A 219 -4.42 -28.11 5.11
C PRO A 219 -4.02 -26.99 6.08
N ALA A 220 -3.68 -25.81 5.55
CA ALA A 220 -3.31 -24.65 6.34
C ALA A 220 -4.49 -23.73 6.70
N ARG A 221 -5.74 -24.05 6.31
CA ARG A 221 -6.89 -23.17 6.49
C ARG A 221 -6.99 -22.63 7.92
N CYS A 222 -7.22 -21.32 8.02
CA CYS A 222 -7.44 -20.61 9.28
C CYS A 222 -8.88 -20.08 9.32
N ASP A 223 -9.51 -20.08 10.49
CA ASP A 223 -10.81 -19.44 10.71
C ASP A 223 -10.60 -17.95 11.02
N LEU A 224 -10.41 -17.16 9.97
CA LEU A 224 -10.01 -15.75 10.09
C LEU A 224 -11.08 -14.91 10.78
N GLU A 225 -12.36 -15.19 10.50
CA GLU A 225 -13.48 -14.44 11.06
C GLU A 225 -13.65 -14.73 12.56
N ASP A 226 -13.51 -15.99 12.98
CA ASP A 226 -13.51 -16.38 14.38
C ASP A 226 -12.34 -15.74 15.14
N TRP A 227 -11.13 -15.78 14.59
CA TRP A 227 -9.96 -15.15 15.21
C TRP A 227 -10.17 -13.65 15.43
N MET A 228 -10.68 -12.96 14.41
CA MET A 228 -10.90 -11.52 14.48
C MET A 228 -12.02 -11.17 15.45
N SER A 229 -13.12 -11.94 15.44
CA SER A 229 -14.23 -11.78 16.39
C SER A 229 -13.78 -12.02 17.83
N ARG A 230 -12.97 -13.06 18.10
CA ARG A 230 -12.51 -13.38 19.47
C ARG A 230 -11.51 -12.38 20.03
N HIS A 231 -10.57 -11.89 19.21
CA HIS A 231 -9.50 -11.01 19.71
C HIS A 231 -9.80 -9.52 19.60
N TYR A 232 -10.66 -9.12 18.67
CA TYR A 232 -10.96 -7.71 18.41
C TYR A 232 -12.45 -7.39 18.52
N GLY A 233 -13.33 -8.40 18.67
CA GLY A 233 -14.77 -8.19 18.80
C GLY A 233 -15.40 -7.50 17.58
N LEU A 234 -14.77 -7.64 16.40
CA LEU A 234 -15.16 -7.05 15.13
C LEU A 234 -15.04 -8.08 14.01
N THR A 235 -16.09 -8.16 13.21
CA THR A 235 -16.12 -8.82 11.90
C THR A 235 -15.43 -7.96 10.83
N LEU A 236 -15.10 -8.54 9.68
CA LEU A 236 -14.58 -7.75 8.55
C LEU A 236 -15.60 -6.70 8.09
N ALA A 237 -16.88 -7.07 8.06
CA ALA A 237 -17.96 -6.17 7.67
C ALA A 237 -18.06 -4.95 8.60
N GLU A 238 -18.01 -5.18 9.91
CA GLU A 238 -18.01 -4.10 10.91
C GLU A 238 -16.77 -3.22 10.78
N GLN A 239 -15.59 -3.79 10.57
CA GLN A 239 -14.36 -3.02 10.37
C GLN A 239 -14.45 -2.12 9.12
N LEU A 240 -14.91 -2.66 7.99
CA LEU A 240 -15.14 -1.88 6.77
C LEU A 240 -16.15 -0.77 7.04
N GLY A 241 -17.27 -1.07 7.72
CA GLY A 241 -18.27 -0.08 8.10
C GLY A 241 -17.72 1.04 8.98
N ILE A 242 -16.99 0.70 10.05
CA ILE A 242 -16.37 1.66 10.96
C ILE A 242 -15.41 2.59 10.21
N GLY A 243 -14.53 2.02 9.37
CA GLY A 243 -13.55 2.82 8.64
C GLY A 243 -14.20 3.70 7.57
N LEU A 244 -15.27 3.25 6.91
CA LEU A 244 -16.05 4.09 5.97
C LEU A 244 -16.73 5.24 6.70
N ALA A 245 -17.34 5.00 7.86
CA ALA A 245 -17.92 6.05 8.68
C ALA A 245 -16.86 7.07 9.13
N ALA A 246 -15.70 6.60 9.58
CA ALA A 246 -14.58 7.46 9.97
C ALA A 246 -14.06 8.29 8.79
N ALA A 247 -13.93 7.68 7.59
CA ALA A 247 -13.43 8.35 6.40
C ALA A 247 -14.29 9.54 5.98
N ALA A 248 -15.61 9.43 6.12
CA ALA A 248 -16.50 10.52 5.78
C ALA A 248 -16.72 11.54 6.87
N ALA A 249 -16.77 11.11 8.12
CA ALA A 249 -16.83 12.06 9.22
C ALA A 249 -15.58 12.96 9.22
N THR A 250 -14.41 12.44 8.84
CA THR A 250 -13.20 13.25 8.63
C THR A 250 -13.13 13.94 7.26
N LYS A 251 -13.86 13.44 6.26
CA LYS A 251 -13.72 13.77 4.84
C LYS A 251 -12.29 13.60 4.31
N ALA A 252 -11.50 12.72 4.92
CA ALA A 252 -10.08 12.58 4.63
C ALA A 252 -9.80 11.95 3.26
N LEU A 253 -10.77 11.21 2.72
CA LEU A 253 -10.66 10.53 1.43
C LEU A 253 -11.25 11.33 0.26
N ASP A 254 -11.79 12.52 0.48
CA ASP A 254 -12.38 13.32 -0.60
C ASP A 254 -11.28 14.15 -1.29
N PRO A 255 -10.95 13.88 -2.56
CA PRO A 255 -9.87 14.58 -3.25
C PRO A 255 -10.25 15.99 -3.71
N SER A 256 -11.55 16.30 -3.77
CA SER A 256 -12.02 17.61 -4.23
C SER A 256 -11.88 18.69 -3.17
N LEU A 257 -11.61 18.29 -1.92
CA LEU A 257 -11.49 19.19 -0.79
C LEU A 257 -10.09 19.77 -0.65
N SER A 258 -10.04 21.08 -0.46
CA SER A 258 -8.84 21.78 0.02
C SER A 258 -8.51 21.33 1.45
N ALA A 259 -7.28 21.62 1.90
CA ALA A 259 -6.85 21.28 3.25
C ALA A 259 -7.82 21.82 4.32
N GLY A 260 -8.22 23.10 4.25
CA GLY A 260 -9.11 23.74 5.23
C GLY A 260 -10.56 23.23 5.27
N GLU A 261 -11.00 22.47 4.27
CA GLU A 261 -12.35 21.87 4.23
C GLU A 261 -12.41 20.48 4.86
N ARG A 262 -11.25 19.88 5.16
CA ARG A 262 -11.11 18.58 5.81
C ARG A 262 -11.33 18.74 7.31
N LEU A 263 -12.11 17.84 7.91
CA LEU A 263 -12.43 17.91 9.33
C LEU A 263 -11.39 17.23 10.20
N ILE A 264 -10.77 16.13 9.73
CA ILE A 264 -9.71 15.31 10.35
C ILE A 264 -9.94 14.82 11.80
N GLU A 265 -10.95 15.31 12.51
CA GLU A 265 -11.35 14.90 13.85
C GLU A 265 -12.70 14.19 13.83
N LEU A 266 -12.83 13.15 14.66
CA LEU A 266 -14.11 12.50 14.98
C LEU A 266 -14.55 12.93 16.38
N VAL A 267 -15.83 13.28 16.48
CA VAL A 267 -16.48 13.53 17.77
C VAL A 267 -16.83 12.20 18.47
N PRO A 268 -16.79 12.15 19.82
CA PRO A 268 -17.28 11.00 20.55
C PRO A 268 -18.69 10.60 20.13
N GLY A 269 -18.90 9.30 19.91
CA GLY A 269 -20.19 8.77 19.51
C GLY A 269 -20.51 8.88 18.01
N PHE A 270 -19.52 9.11 17.13
CA PHE A 270 -19.74 9.14 15.68
C PHE A 270 -20.39 7.87 15.08
N LEU A 271 -20.38 6.74 15.80
CA LEU A 271 -21.05 5.48 15.43
C LEU A 271 -22.41 5.26 16.11
N MET A 272 -22.85 6.16 17.00
CA MET A 272 -24.05 5.96 17.83
C MET A 272 -25.36 6.00 17.05
N SER A 273 -25.37 6.59 15.85
CA SER A 273 -26.57 6.79 15.03
C SER A 273 -26.85 5.63 14.06
N GLY A 274 -26.18 4.48 14.19
CA GLY A 274 -26.33 3.35 13.27
C GLY A 274 -26.23 1.98 13.94
N ASN A 275 -26.17 0.94 13.11
CA ASN A 275 -26.14 -0.44 13.59
C ASN A 275 -24.87 -0.81 14.37
N LEU A 276 -23.82 -0.01 14.22
CA LEU A 276 -22.54 -0.19 14.90
C LEU A 276 -22.48 0.49 16.27
N ALA A 277 -23.59 1.05 16.78
CA ALA A 277 -23.62 1.67 18.11
C ALA A 277 -23.12 0.72 19.21
N SER A 278 -23.53 -0.56 19.16
CA SER A 278 -23.10 -1.60 20.12
C SER A 278 -21.63 -2.03 19.98
N ALA A 279 -21.00 -1.70 18.85
CA ALA A 279 -19.58 -1.95 18.58
C ALA A 279 -18.70 -0.72 18.82
N SER A 280 -19.29 0.46 19.10
CA SER A 280 -18.57 1.72 19.10
C SER A 280 -17.43 1.80 20.11
N GLU A 281 -17.61 1.30 21.33
CA GLU A 281 -16.53 1.32 22.35
C GLU A 281 -15.34 0.47 21.89
N ARG A 282 -15.59 -0.77 21.44
CA ARG A 282 -14.58 -1.68 20.89
C ARG A 282 -13.91 -1.09 19.64
N ALA A 283 -14.70 -0.46 18.78
CA ALA A 283 -14.21 0.22 17.58
C ALA A 283 -13.23 1.32 17.96
N VAL A 284 -13.59 2.21 18.89
CA VAL A 284 -12.73 3.31 19.33
C VAL A 284 -11.45 2.77 19.98
N GLU A 285 -11.53 1.72 20.79
CA GLU A 285 -10.35 1.06 21.40
C GLU A 285 -9.35 0.52 20.35
N HIS A 286 -9.85 -0.06 19.26
CA HIS A 286 -9.02 -0.62 18.20
C HIS A 286 -8.63 0.36 17.09
N LEU A 287 -9.32 1.48 16.99
CA LEU A 287 -9.08 2.52 15.99
C LEU A 287 -8.17 3.63 16.53
N SER A 288 -8.17 3.85 17.85
CA SER A 288 -7.48 4.98 18.47
C SER A 288 -6.44 4.60 19.52
N ALA A 289 -5.51 5.52 19.77
CA ALA A 289 -4.52 5.44 20.83
C ALA A 289 -4.42 6.77 21.58
N THR A 290 -4.07 6.73 22.86
CA THR A 290 -3.73 7.94 23.61
C THR A 290 -2.30 8.37 23.30
N ARG A 291 -1.98 9.64 23.53
CA ARG A 291 -0.60 10.13 23.47
C ARG A 291 0.31 9.29 24.37
N ALA A 292 -0.09 9.05 25.61
CA ALA A 292 0.71 8.29 26.58
C ALA A 292 1.03 6.87 26.09
N TYR A 293 0.03 6.17 25.52
CA TYR A 293 0.24 4.85 24.92
C TYR A 293 1.25 4.89 23.77
N LEU A 294 1.10 5.86 22.85
CA LEU A 294 2.04 5.99 21.73
C LEU A 294 3.43 6.42 22.20
N ALA A 295 3.53 7.32 23.18
CA ALA A 295 4.81 7.77 23.73
C ALA A 295 5.56 6.62 24.43
N ASP A 296 4.86 5.72 25.13
CA ASP A 296 5.45 4.52 25.74
C ASP A 296 6.05 3.58 24.68
N ILE A 297 5.27 3.28 23.62
CA ILE A 297 5.70 2.36 22.56
C ILE A 297 6.79 2.98 21.68
N LEU A 298 6.70 4.27 21.37
CA LEU A 298 7.63 4.97 20.49
C LEU A 298 8.89 5.46 21.22
N GLY A 299 8.77 5.81 22.50
CA GLY A 299 9.85 6.36 23.32
C GLY A 299 10.73 5.32 24.02
N GLY A 300 10.41 4.03 23.90
CA GLY A 300 11.28 2.94 24.39
C GLY A 300 12.65 2.91 23.72
N ALA A 301 13.45 1.85 23.97
CA ALA A 301 14.83 1.66 23.46
C ALA A 301 14.99 1.57 21.91
N LYS A 302 13.97 2.00 21.14
CA LYS A 302 13.84 1.95 19.68
C LYS A 302 13.73 3.33 19.04
N ALA A 303 14.25 4.39 19.66
CA ALA A 303 14.21 5.77 19.13
C ALA A 303 15.43 6.12 18.25
N THR A 304 15.96 5.17 17.47
CA THR A 304 17.05 5.50 16.52
C THR A 304 16.50 6.33 15.35
N PRO A 305 17.34 7.13 14.65
CA PRO A 305 16.91 7.89 13.49
C PRO A 305 16.20 7.04 12.42
N SER A 306 16.68 5.83 12.10
CA SER A 306 16.00 4.92 11.16
C SER A 306 14.66 4.44 11.68
N HIS A 307 14.58 4.12 12.97
CA HIS A 307 13.31 3.76 13.56
C HIS A 307 12.32 4.90 13.42
N VAL A 308 12.71 6.16 13.66
CA VAL A 308 11.86 7.35 13.51
C VAL A 308 11.44 7.58 12.05
N ALA A 309 12.36 7.39 11.11
CA ALA A 309 12.11 7.58 9.68
C ALA A 309 11.17 6.54 9.06
N TRP A 310 11.21 5.28 9.52
CA TRP A 310 10.53 4.16 8.83
C TRP A 310 9.44 3.44 9.64
N GLY A 311 9.46 3.58 10.97
CA GLY A 311 8.58 2.86 11.88
C GLY A 311 7.13 3.36 12.00
N HIS A 312 6.40 3.48 10.90
CA HIS A 312 5.03 4.06 10.88
C HIS A 312 3.91 3.11 11.35
N ALA A 313 4.22 1.83 11.55
CA ALA A 313 3.23 0.79 11.82
C ALA A 313 2.30 1.09 13.02
N GLN A 314 2.77 1.83 14.03
CA GLN A 314 1.94 2.18 15.18
C GLN A 314 0.73 3.05 14.80
N PHE A 315 0.92 3.99 13.86
CA PHE A 315 -0.19 4.77 13.32
C PHE A 315 -1.08 3.93 12.41
N ASP A 316 -0.51 3.05 11.58
CA ASP A 316 -1.32 2.15 10.74
C ASP A 316 -2.22 1.21 11.56
N HIS A 317 -1.76 0.81 12.76
CA HIS A 317 -2.55 -0.02 13.68
C HIS A 317 -3.61 0.75 14.47
N ARG A 318 -3.38 2.04 14.71
CA ARG A 318 -4.24 2.96 15.46
C ARG A 318 -4.27 4.31 14.73
N PRO A 319 -5.08 4.45 13.66
CA PRO A 319 -5.06 5.63 12.81
C PRO A 319 -5.55 6.90 13.50
N PHE A 320 -6.09 6.82 14.71
CA PHE A 320 -6.54 7.99 15.45
C PHE A 320 -5.81 8.17 16.77
N LEU A 321 -5.62 9.43 17.13
CA LEU A 321 -5.10 9.87 18.41
C LEU A 321 -6.23 10.46 19.26
N VAL A 322 -6.36 10.02 20.50
CA VAL A 322 -7.29 10.61 21.47
C VAL A 322 -6.73 11.94 21.97
N LEU A 323 -7.49 13.02 21.79
CA LEU A 323 -7.17 14.36 22.25
C LEU A 323 -7.69 14.62 23.66
N GLY A 324 -7.19 15.67 24.32
CA GLY A 324 -7.66 16.11 25.64
C GLY A 324 -9.14 16.51 25.66
N SER A 325 -9.72 16.87 24.50
CA SER A 325 -11.16 17.12 24.33
C SER A 325 -12.02 15.86 24.30
N GLY A 326 -11.40 14.68 24.16
CA GLY A 326 -12.06 13.40 23.88
C GLY A 326 -12.31 13.14 22.39
N ASN A 327 -12.08 14.11 21.51
CA ASN A 327 -12.11 13.88 20.06
C ASN A 327 -11.00 12.94 19.62
N LEU A 328 -11.20 12.30 18.47
CA LEU A 328 -10.21 11.44 17.84
C LEU A 328 -9.62 12.17 16.63
N LEU A 329 -8.33 12.49 16.66
CA LEU A 329 -7.61 13.08 15.53
C LEU A 329 -7.07 12.00 14.61
N LEU A 330 -7.45 12.02 13.34
CA LEU A 330 -6.85 11.15 12.32
C LEU A 330 -5.38 11.51 12.15
N THR A 331 -4.46 10.56 12.29
CA THR A 331 -3.02 10.81 12.12
C THR A 331 -2.62 10.88 10.65
N SER A 332 -3.15 10.01 9.81
CA SER A 332 -3.00 10.10 8.35
C SER A 332 -4.12 9.35 7.62
N THR A 333 -4.47 9.85 6.43
CA THR A 333 -5.44 9.17 5.55
C THR A 333 -4.97 7.76 5.18
N ARG A 334 -3.67 7.59 4.93
CA ARG A 334 -3.04 6.28 4.66
C ARG A 334 -3.25 5.30 5.80
N ALA A 335 -3.07 5.73 7.06
CA ALA A 335 -3.27 4.88 8.21
C ALA A 335 -4.73 4.40 8.32
N LEU A 336 -5.70 5.27 8.00
CA LEU A 336 -7.11 4.87 7.95
C LEU A 336 -7.41 3.86 6.83
N VAL A 337 -6.89 4.09 5.63
CA VAL A 337 -7.04 3.13 4.50
C VAL A 337 -6.41 1.79 4.86
N SER A 338 -5.18 1.83 5.41
CA SER A 338 -4.48 0.65 5.90
C SER A 338 -5.32 -0.08 6.94
N TRP A 339 -5.76 0.60 8.01
CA TRP A 339 -6.57 0.00 9.06
C TRP A 339 -7.85 -0.65 8.53
N LEU A 340 -8.54 -0.01 7.59
CA LEU A 340 -9.76 -0.53 6.98
C LEU A 340 -9.49 -1.78 6.11
N THR A 341 -8.32 -1.86 5.47
CA THR A 341 -8.00 -2.86 4.44
C THR A 341 -6.87 -3.81 4.87
N SER A 342 -5.63 -3.53 4.46
CA SER A 342 -4.44 -4.35 4.68
C SER A 342 -4.10 -4.54 6.16
N GLY A 343 -4.60 -3.68 7.05
CA GLY A 343 -4.57 -3.79 8.50
C GLY A 343 -5.15 -5.11 9.02
N TRP A 344 -6.09 -5.71 8.27
CA TRP A 344 -6.63 -7.03 8.58
C TRP A 344 -5.54 -8.09 8.65
N HIS A 345 -4.56 -8.05 7.73
CA HIS A 345 -3.44 -8.99 7.72
C HIS A 345 -2.66 -8.93 9.03
N PHE A 346 -2.32 -7.73 9.50
CA PHE A 346 -1.52 -7.57 10.70
C PHE A 346 -2.29 -8.00 11.96
N ARG A 347 -3.59 -7.69 12.03
CA ARG A 347 -4.44 -8.14 13.14
C ARG A 347 -4.64 -9.65 13.14
N ALA A 348 -4.86 -10.27 11.98
CA ALA A 348 -4.95 -11.73 11.87
C ALA A 348 -3.63 -12.42 12.27
N LEU A 349 -2.48 -11.85 11.88
CA LEU A 349 -1.16 -12.37 12.30
C LEU A 349 -0.93 -12.18 13.81
N GLU A 350 -1.35 -11.06 14.38
CA GLU A 350 -1.27 -10.80 15.82
C GLU A 350 -2.20 -11.74 16.61
N ALA A 351 -3.43 -11.97 16.14
CA ALA A 351 -4.34 -12.99 16.66
C ALA A 351 -3.68 -14.37 16.66
N ALA A 352 -3.12 -14.81 15.53
CA ALA A 352 -2.40 -16.08 15.43
C ALA A 352 -1.25 -16.19 16.44
N ARG A 353 -0.52 -15.09 16.68
CA ARG A 353 0.54 -15.03 17.71
C ARG A 353 -0.02 -15.15 19.12
N LYS A 354 -1.13 -14.46 19.43
CA LYS A 354 -1.80 -14.52 20.75
C LYS A 354 -2.27 -15.94 21.06
N GLU A 355 -2.92 -16.60 20.12
CA GLU A 355 -3.38 -18.00 20.24
C GLU A 355 -2.23 -18.99 20.44
N SER A 356 -1.04 -18.66 19.92
CA SER A 356 0.13 -19.54 20.01
C SER A 356 0.97 -19.35 21.28
N LYS A 357 0.71 -18.32 22.10
CA LYS A 357 1.55 -18.02 23.28
C LYS A 357 1.58 -19.16 24.30
N ASP A 358 0.51 -19.94 24.39
CA ASP A 358 0.36 -21.05 25.35
C ASP A 358 0.62 -22.43 24.73
N ALA A 359 0.99 -22.48 23.44
CA ALA A 359 1.25 -23.73 22.72
C ALA A 359 2.73 -24.13 22.80
N ALA A 360 3.00 -25.44 22.80
CA ALA A 360 4.36 -25.99 22.77
C ALA A 360 5.19 -25.53 21.55
N ASP A 361 4.52 -25.13 20.47
CA ASP A 361 5.13 -24.48 19.31
C ASP A 361 4.46 -23.13 19.04
N SER A 362 5.03 -22.08 19.63
CA SER A 362 4.53 -20.70 19.54
C SER A 362 4.59 -20.10 18.13
N ARG A 363 5.24 -20.78 17.17
CA ARG A 363 5.36 -20.35 15.78
C ARG A 363 4.38 -21.07 14.85
N LYS A 364 3.66 -22.08 15.33
CA LYS A 364 2.79 -22.93 14.51
C LYS A 364 1.67 -22.16 13.83
N LEU A 365 0.82 -21.42 14.56
CA LEU A 365 -0.31 -20.72 13.95
C LEU A 365 0.11 -19.52 13.09
N PRO A 366 1.11 -18.69 13.45
CA PRO A 366 1.62 -17.66 12.55
C PRO A 366 2.13 -18.22 11.23
N ARG A 367 2.86 -19.35 11.27
CA ARG A 367 3.32 -20.03 10.05
C ARG A 367 2.16 -20.58 9.23
N GLN A 368 1.20 -21.24 9.89
CA GLN A 368 -0.01 -21.74 9.24
C GLN A 368 -0.79 -20.62 8.53
N TYR A 369 -0.98 -19.48 9.21
CA TYR A 369 -1.62 -18.29 8.66
C TYR A 369 -0.88 -17.78 7.42
N LEU A 370 0.44 -17.63 7.49
CA LEU A 370 1.23 -17.16 6.34
C LEU A 370 1.17 -18.13 5.16
N THR A 371 1.20 -19.44 5.40
CA THR A 371 1.00 -20.45 4.35
C THR A 371 -0.40 -20.36 3.74
N TYR A 372 -1.43 -20.16 4.56
CA TYR A 372 -2.79 -20.03 4.06
C TYR A 372 -3.02 -18.74 3.29
N LEU A 373 -2.40 -17.63 3.72
CA LEU A 373 -2.41 -16.36 2.99
C LEU A 373 -1.76 -16.48 1.61
N GLY A 374 -0.70 -17.29 1.49
CA GLY A 374 -0.11 -17.67 0.20
C GLY A 374 -1.16 -18.24 -0.75
N ALA A 375 -1.84 -19.30 -0.32
CA ALA A 375 -2.89 -19.96 -1.09
C ALA A 375 -4.08 -19.03 -1.42
N ILE A 376 -4.45 -18.11 -0.52
CA ILE A 376 -5.47 -17.07 -0.79
C ILE A 376 -4.99 -16.13 -1.90
N GLY A 377 -3.74 -15.65 -1.84
CA GLY A 377 -3.18 -14.77 -2.85
C GLY A 377 -3.09 -15.43 -4.23
N GLU A 378 -2.67 -16.69 -4.28
CA GLU A 378 -2.61 -17.50 -5.50
C GLU A 378 -3.99 -17.65 -6.15
N GLU A 379 -4.99 -18.09 -5.39
CA GLU A 379 -6.36 -18.23 -5.89
C GLU A 379 -6.99 -16.88 -6.27
N ALA A 380 -6.67 -15.80 -5.56
CA ALA A 380 -7.15 -14.45 -5.90
C ALA A 380 -6.62 -13.97 -7.26
N VAL A 381 -5.32 -14.17 -7.52
CA VAL A 381 -4.70 -13.82 -8.81
C VAL A 381 -5.24 -14.72 -9.93
N ARG A 382 -5.42 -16.02 -9.67
CA ARG A 382 -6.05 -16.94 -10.65
C ARG A 382 -7.45 -16.47 -11.04
N ARG A 383 -8.27 -16.08 -10.06
CA ARG A 383 -9.61 -15.53 -10.31
C ARG A 383 -9.59 -14.20 -11.04
N LEU A 384 -8.60 -13.35 -10.75
CA LEU A 384 -8.39 -12.12 -11.49
C LEU A 384 -8.14 -12.42 -12.98
N PHE A 385 -7.23 -13.34 -13.32
CA PHE A 385 -7.01 -13.75 -14.72
C PHE A 385 -8.27 -14.30 -15.40
N VAL A 386 -9.00 -15.21 -14.72
CA VAL A 386 -10.25 -15.78 -15.25
C VAL A 386 -11.32 -14.71 -15.43
N GLY A 387 -11.45 -13.79 -14.46
CA GLY A 387 -12.44 -12.72 -14.48
C GLY A 387 -12.19 -11.72 -15.62
N SER A 388 -10.97 -11.21 -15.73
CA SER A 388 -10.60 -10.18 -16.72
C SER A 388 -10.54 -10.70 -18.15
N GLN A 389 -10.46 -12.03 -18.34
CA GLN A 389 -10.39 -12.67 -19.64
C GLN A 389 -11.52 -13.68 -19.87
N ARG A 390 -12.66 -13.49 -19.19
CA ARG A 390 -13.79 -14.44 -19.22
C ARG A 390 -14.23 -14.78 -20.63
N GLY A 391 -14.28 -13.81 -21.55
CA GLY A 391 -14.65 -14.05 -22.94
C GLY A 391 -13.72 -15.05 -23.66
N LEU A 392 -12.41 -15.00 -23.39
CA LEU A 392 -11.43 -15.95 -23.94
C LEU A 392 -11.54 -17.32 -23.27
N VAL A 393 -11.78 -17.35 -21.97
CA VAL A 393 -11.99 -18.59 -21.21
C VAL A 393 -13.24 -19.33 -21.69
N ASP A 394 -14.37 -18.63 -21.80
CA ASP A 394 -15.65 -19.20 -22.26
C ASP A 394 -15.54 -19.69 -23.72
N ALA A 395 -14.78 -18.98 -24.55
CA ALA A 395 -14.48 -19.36 -25.92
C ALA A 395 -13.43 -20.48 -26.04
N HIS A 396 -12.86 -20.96 -24.92
CA HIS A 396 -11.75 -21.93 -24.87
C HIS A 396 -10.48 -21.47 -25.63
N ALA A 397 -10.34 -20.17 -25.86
CA ALA A 397 -9.15 -19.55 -26.45
C ALA A 397 -8.06 -19.27 -25.40
N LEU A 398 -8.41 -19.34 -24.11
CA LEU A 398 -7.50 -19.27 -22.98
C LEU A 398 -7.87 -20.34 -21.96
N ARG A 399 -6.88 -21.12 -21.52
CA ARG A 399 -7.00 -22.03 -20.38
C ARG A 399 -6.18 -21.50 -19.21
N VAL A 400 -6.80 -21.42 -18.03
CA VAL A 400 -6.17 -20.93 -16.80
C VAL A 400 -6.07 -22.07 -15.80
N HIS A 401 -4.86 -22.49 -15.51
CA HIS A 401 -4.57 -23.56 -14.54
C HIS A 401 -4.05 -22.93 -13.23
N GLY A 402 -4.49 -23.48 -12.09
CA GLY A 402 -3.78 -23.27 -10.82
C GLY A 402 -2.57 -24.20 -10.72
N ASP A 403 -1.94 -24.27 -9.55
CA ASP A 403 -0.81 -25.16 -9.32
C ASP A 403 -1.20 -26.64 -9.42
N PHE A 404 -0.29 -27.46 -9.95
CA PHE A 404 -0.45 -28.91 -10.04
C PHE A 404 0.91 -29.62 -9.89
N GLU A 405 0.86 -30.90 -9.51
CA GLU A 405 2.06 -31.72 -9.41
C GLU A 405 2.43 -32.33 -10.77
N TYR A 406 3.73 -32.43 -11.04
CA TYR A 406 4.28 -33.15 -12.19
C TYR A 406 5.51 -33.97 -11.77
N GLU A 407 5.88 -34.96 -12.58
CA GLU A 407 6.99 -35.89 -12.27
C GLU A 407 8.14 -35.72 -13.26
N VAL A 408 9.36 -35.53 -12.72
CA VAL A 408 10.61 -35.56 -13.48
C VAL A 408 11.40 -36.78 -13.02
N GLY A 409 11.40 -37.83 -13.84
CA GLY A 409 11.95 -39.13 -13.46
C GLY A 409 11.20 -39.77 -12.29
N LYS A 410 11.75 -39.69 -11.06
CA LYS A 410 11.11 -40.21 -9.82
C LYS A 410 10.79 -39.11 -8.81
N LEU A 411 11.11 -37.86 -9.16
CA LEU A 411 10.91 -36.71 -8.28
C LEU A 411 9.59 -36.05 -8.62
N ARG A 412 8.84 -35.67 -7.58
CA ARG A 412 7.62 -34.88 -7.70
C ARG A 412 7.97 -33.40 -7.56
N HIS A 413 7.46 -32.61 -8.49
CA HIS A 413 7.64 -31.18 -8.59
C HIS A 413 6.27 -30.50 -8.65
N ARG A 414 6.26 -29.18 -8.43
CA ARG A 414 5.06 -28.34 -8.54
C ARG A 414 5.20 -27.35 -9.69
N SER A 415 4.16 -27.25 -10.50
CA SER A 415 4.05 -26.24 -11.56
C SER A 415 4.13 -24.83 -10.98
N PRO A 416 4.24 -23.80 -11.84
CA PRO A 416 3.98 -22.43 -11.43
C PRO A 416 2.60 -22.28 -10.77
N ASP A 417 2.47 -21.27 -9.92
CA ASP A 417 1.24 -21.00 -9.15
C ASP A 417 0.03 -20.77 -10.07
N VAL A 418 0.23 -20.11 -11.22
CA VAL A 418 -0.77 -19.97 -12.29
C VAL A 418 -0.12 -20.19 -13.66
N VAL A 419 -0.82 -20.92 -14.54
CA VAL A 419 -0.42 -21.11 -15.94
C VAL A 419 -1.54 -20.66 -16.87
N LEU A 420 -1.22 -19.78 -17.82
CA LEU A 420 -2.12 -19.28 -18.85
C LEU A 420 -1.73 -19.85 -20.21
N ASP A 421 -2.54 -20.74 -20.74
CA ASP A 421 -2.36 -21.39 -22.05
C ASP A 421 -3.23 -20.69 -23.11
N TYR A 422 -2.59 -19.99 -24.03
CA TYR A 422 -3.18 -19.35 -25.22
C TYR A 422 -2.93 -20.16 -26.51
N GLY A 423 -2.47 -21.41 -26.41
CA GLY A 423 -2.08 -22.24 -27.55
C GLY A 423 -0.65 -21.96 -28.01
N SER A 424 -0.43 -20.88 -28.77
CA SER A 424 0.91 -20.49 -29.25
C SER A 424 1.75 -19.80 -28.18
N ASP A 425 1.11 -19.32 -27.12
CA ASP A 425 1.73 -18.55 -26.06
C ASP A 425 1.41 -19.16 -24.70
N LEU A 426 2.43 -19.22 -23.84
CA LEU A 426 2.30 -19.70 -22.47
C LEU A 426 2.79 -18.62 -21.51
N VAL A 427 1.96 -18.24 -20.54
CA VAL A 427 2.39 -17.36 -19.44
C VAL A 427 2.48 -18.17 -18.16
N LEU A 428 3.68 -18.22 -17.58
CA LEU A 428 3.98 -18.93 -16.34
C LEU A 428 4.10 -17.91 -15.21
N VAL A 429 3.24 -18.01 -14.21
CA VAL A 429 3.15 -17.01 -13.15
C VAL A 429 3.48 -17.61 -11.80
N GLU A 430 4.46 -17.01 -11.12
CA GLU A 430 4.81 -17.28 -9.73
C GLU A 430 4.40 -16.09 -8.85
N ILE A 431 3.80 -16.37 -7.71
CA ILE A 431 3.15 -15.38 -6.86
C ILE A 431 3.87 -15.31 -5.52
N TYR A 432 4.08 -14.09 -5.02
CA TYR A 432 4.59 -13.86 -3.68
C TYR A 432 3.65 -12.98 -2.87
N SER A 433 3.01 -13.59 -1.87
CA SER A 433 2.05 -12.93 -0.96
C SER A 433 2.65 -12.52 0.39
N GLY A 434 3.96 -12.71 0.57
CA GLY A 434 4.66 -12.33 1.78
C GLY A 434 4.80 -10.81 1.92
N ARG A 435 4.87 -10.32 3.15
CA ARG A 435 5.12 -8.91 3.47
C ARG A 435 6.48 -8.72 4.12
N MET A 436 7.05 -7.54 3.97
CA MET A 436 8.29 -7.14 4.61
C MET A 436 8.04 -7.03 6.12
N GLY A 437 8.79 -7.80 6.91
CA GLY A 437 8.70 -7.77 8.36
C GLY A 437 9.08 -6.41 8.93
N TYR A 438 8.45 -6.00 10.04
CA TYR A 438 8.67 -4.70 10.67
C TYR A 438 10.16 -4.40 10.91
N GLU A 439 10.90 -5.36 11.47
CA GLU A 439 12.34 -5.23 11.76
C GLU A 439 13.13 -4.86 10.48
N ALA A 440 12.89 -5.53 9.36
CA ALA A 440 13.54 -5.21 8.09
C ALA A 440 13.21 -3.79 7.58
N ARG A 441 12.02 -3.27 7.90
CA ARG A 441 11.63 -1.91 7.50
C ARG A 441 12.42 -0.83 8.26
N VAL A 442 12.77 -1.09 9.52
CA VAL A 442 13.32 -0.08 10.44
C VAL A 442 14.80 -0.28 10.77
N ALA A 443 15.37 -1.43 10.41
CA ALA A 443 16.77 -1.75 10.69
C ALA A 443 17.73 -0.74 10.05
N ASP A 444 18.86 -0.51 10.72
CA ASP A 444 19.94 0.32 10.18
C ASP A 444 20.75 -0.43 9.10
N ASP A 445 20.67 -1.76 9.04
CA ASP A 445 21.32 -2.60 8.02
C ASP A 445 20.39 -2.97 6.85
N SER A 446 21.01 -3.36 5.74
CA SER A 446 20.35 -3.79 4.52
C SER A 446 20.00 -5.28 4.49
N GLU A 447 20.52 -6.10 5.41
CA GLU A 447 20.39 -7.58 5.36
C GLU A 447 18.92 -8.02 5.34
N GLY A 448 18.10 -7.44 6.23
CA GLY A 448 16.69 -7.79 6.34
C GLY A 448 15.88 -7.41 5.10
N VAL A 449 16.23 -6.29 4.44
CA VAL A 449 15.55 -5.84 3.22
C VAL A 449 16.00 -6.67 2.02
N ILE A 450 17.29 -7.00 1.93
CA ILE A 450 17.84 -7.87 0.89
C ILE A 450 17.23 -9.27 0.97
N ASP A 451 17.15 -9.89 2.15
CA ASP A 451 16.48 -11.19 2.29
C ASP A 451 14.99 -11.13 1.89
N TYR A 452 14.33 -9.99 2.14
CA TYR A 452 12.96 -9.79 1.64
C TYR A 452 12.91 -9.75 0.11
N VAL A 453 13.77 -8.96 -0.55
CA VAL A 453 13.85 -8.86 -2.01
C VAL A 453 14.17 -10.22 -2.63
N ASP A 454 15.15 -10.93 -2.08
CA ASP A 454 15.53 -12.26 -2.53
C ASP A 454 14.37 -13.24 -2.39
N ARG A 455 13.60 -13.18 -1.30
CA ARG A 455 12.42 -14.04 -1.14
C ARG A 455 11.28 -13.67 -2.08
N ALA A 456 11.02 -12.38 -2.24
CA ALA A 456 9.91 -11.86 -3.02
C ALA A 456 10.11 -12.04 -4.53
N VAL A 457 11.36 -11.89 -4.99
CA VAL A 457 11.71 -11.87 -6.42
C VAL A 457 12.75 -12.92 -6.76
N GLY A 458 13.94 -12.88 -6.15
CA GLY A 458 15.08 -13.72 -6.57
C GLY A 458 14.80 -15.23 -6.54
N ARG A 459 14.28 -15.76 -5.43
CA ARG A 459 13.92 -17.17 -5.27
C ARG A 459 12.78 -17.57 -6.19
N LYS A 460 11.82 -16.67 -6.44
CA LYS A 460 10.70 -16.89 -7.35
C LYS A 460 11.13 -16.94 -8.81
N LEU A 461 12.03 -16.05 -9.24
CA LEU A 461 12.67 -16.10 -10.57
C LEU A 461 13.48 -17.40 -10.77
N LYS A 462 14.17 -17.87 -9.72
CA LYS A 462 14.90 -19.15 -9.78
C LYS A 462 13.94 -20.33 -9.94
N GLN A 463 12.89 -20.39 -9.12
CA GLN A 463 11.85 -21.41 -9.18
C GLN A 463 11.17 -21.44 -10.56
N LEU A 464 10.75 -20.28 -11.04
CA LEU A 464 10.12 -20.10 -12.33
C LEU A 464 11.03 -20.52 -13.49
N GLY A 465 12.33 -20.22 -13.37
CA GLY A 465 13.36 -20.71 -14.29
C GLY A 465 13.39 -22.23 -14.42
N THR A 466 13.46 -22.93 -13.29
CA THR A 466 13.45 -24.40 -13.27
C THR A 466 12.17 -24.98 -13.87
N GLN A 467 11.01 -24.38 -13.60
CA GLN A 467 9.73 -24.82 -14.16
C GLN A 467 9.63 -24.53 -15.67
N THR A 468 10.19 -23.40 -16.12
CA THR A 468 10.28 -23.06 -17.55
C THR A 468 11.18 -24.05 -18.29
N GLU A 469 12.34 -24.37 -17.73
CA GLU A 469 13.26 -25.39 -18.26
C GLU A 469 12.57 -26.76 -18.34
N ALA A 470 11.84 -27.16 -17.30
CA ALA A 470 11.05 -28.39 -17.29
C ALA A 470 9.95 -28.40 -18.36
N PHE A 471 9.29 -27.27 -18.62
CA PHE A 471 8.32 -27.14 -19.71
C PHE A 471 8.96 -27.33 -21.08
N CYS A 472 10.07 -26.63 -21.34
CA CYS A 472 10.81 -26.73 -22.60
C CYS A 472 11.38 -28.13 -22.83
N ALA A 473 11.75 -28.84 -21.77
CA ALA A 473 12.17 -30.24 -21.83
C ALA A 473 11.02 -31.23 -22.07
N GLY A 474 9.76 -30.79 -21.92
CA GLY A 474 8.57 -31.63 -22.01
C GLY A 474 8.26 -32.42 -20.73
N ASP A 475 8.94 -32.13 -19.63
CA ASP A 475 8.72 -32.74 -18.32
C ASP A 475 7.50 -32.12 -17.61
N LEU A 476 7.36 -30.78 -17.68
CA LEU A 476 6.14 -30.08 -17.29
C LEU A 476 5.20 -30.05 -18.50
N THR A 477 4.05 -30.72 -18.40
CA THR A 477 3.00 -30.65 -19.42
C THR A 477 1.75 -30.05 -18.80
N THR A 478 1.14 -29.07 -19.48
CA THR A 478 -0.24 -28.69 -19.16
C THR A 478 -1.18 -29.68 -19.84
N PRO A 479 -2.32 -30.01 -19.22
CA PRO A 479 -3.33 -30.84 -19.85
C PRO A 479 -3.69 -30.23 -21.22
N ASP A 480 -3.62 -31.03 -22.29
CA ASP A 480 -4.02 -30.66 -23.65
C ASP A 480 -3.18 -29.59 -24.37
N LEU A 481 -1.93 -29.35 -23.95
CA LEU A 481 -0.96 -28.53 -24.71
C LEU A 481 0.33 -29.32 -24.95
N ALA A 482 0.67 -29.51 -26.22
CA ALA A 482 1.97 -30.07 -26.59
C ALA A 482 3.03 -28.95 -26.54
N PRO A 483 4.17 -29.11 -25.82
CA PRO A 483 5.20 -28.08 -25.73
C PRO A 483 5.70 -27.58 -27.10
N GLY A 484 5.72 -28.45 -28.11
CA GLY A 484 6.13 -28.10 -29.48
C GLY A 484 5.19 -27.16 -30.25
N LEU A 485 4.02 -26.82 -29.69
CA LEU A 485 3.09 -25.84 -30.25
C LEU A 485 3.30 -24.42 -29.68
N VAL A 486 4.09 -24.30 -28.62
CA VAL A 486 4.33 -23.01 -27.94
C VAL A 486 5.49 -22.28 -28.60
N GLU A 487 5.19 -21.09 -29.12
CA GLU A 487 6.14 -20.19 -29.78
C GLU A 487 6.81 -19.23 -28.79
N ARG A 488 6.11 -18.82 -27.71
CA ARG A 488 6.65 -17.94 -26.67
C ARG A 488 6.23 -18.41 -25.28
N VAL A 489 7.19 -18.45 -24.35
CA VAL A 489 6.93 -18.68 -22.92
C VAL A 489 7.30 -17.42 -22.14
N TRP A 490 6.34 -16.84 -21.42
CA TRP A 490 6.49 -15.61 -20.64
C TRP A 490 6.59 -15.93 -19.14
N PRO A 491 7.77 -15.84 -18.52
CA PRO A 491 7.93 -15.99 -17.08
C PRO A 491 7.53 -14.69 -16.37
N VAL A 492 6.54 -14.73 -15.48
CA VAL A 492 6.05 -13.58 -14.72
C VAL A 492 6.09 -13.86 -13.21
N VAL A 493 6.65 -12.93 -12.44
CA VAL A 493 6.55 -12.91 -10.97
C VAL A 493 5.61 -11.80 -10.54
N VAL A 494 4.59 -12.15 -9.75
CA VAL A 494 3.60 -11.21 -9.21
C VAL A 494 3.78 -11.05 -7.71
N VAL A 495 4.15 -9.86 -7.27
CA VAL A 495 4.25 -9.50 -5.85
C VAL A 495 2.91 -8.93 -5.37
N THR A 496 2.21 -9.66 -4.51
CA THR A 496 0.88 -9.27 -4.01
C THR A 496 0.91 -8.71 -2.59
N GLY A 497 2.03 -8.88 -1.88
CA GLY A 497 2.28 -8.38 -0.53
C GLY A 497 2.66 -6.90 -0.50
N ASP A 498 3.85 -6.59 0.04
CA ASP A 498 4.37 -5.22 -0.01
C ASP A 498 5.10 -5.00 -1.34
N PRO A 499 4.87 -3.88 -2.02
CA PRO A 499 5.39 -3.66 -3.36
C PRO A 499 6.91 -3.61 -3.38
N VAL A 500 7.49 -4.16 -4.45
CA VAL A 500 8.90 -4.05 -4.78
C VAL A 500 9.02 -3.15 -6.00
N MET A 501 9.80 -2.08 -5.88
CA MET A 501 10.05 -1.18 -7.00
C MET A 501 11.02 -1.85 -7.99
N VAL A 502 10.56 -2.08 -9.23
CA VAL A 502 11.36 -2.71 -10.27
C VAL A 502 12.18 -1.65 -10.98
N THR A 503 13.50 -1.71 -10.83
CA THR A 503 14.45 -0.78 -11.44
C THR A 503 15.64 -1.53 -12.05
N PRO A 504 16.43 -0.90 -12.94
CA PRO A 504 17.68 -1.49 -13.41
C PRO A 504 18.61 -1.96 -12.28
N MET A 505 18.61 -1.26 -11.14
CA MET A 505 19.47 -1.58 -10.00
C MET A 505 18.99 -2.80 -9.23
N LEU A 506 17.67 -3.03 -9.14
CA LEU A 506 17.13 -4.28 -8.63
C LEU A 506 17.62 -5.47 -9.46
N TRP A 507 17.59 -5.35 -10.80
CA TRP A 507 18.07 -6.42 -11.69
C TRP A 507 19.56 -6.69 -11.51
N SER A 508 20.38 -5.63 -11.42
CA SER A 508 21.80 -5.74 -11.11
C SER A 508 22.06 -6.42 -9.76
N HIS A 509 21.30 -6.07 -8.73
CA HIS A 509 21.41 -6.69 -7.40
C HIS A 509 21.07 -8.19 -7.42
N LEU A 510 20.00 -8.56 -8.12
CA LEU A 510 19.58 -9.97 -8.26
C LEU A 510 20.59 -10.81 -9.07
N GLY A 511 21.60 -10.18 -9.68
CA GLY A 511 22.55 -10.85 -10.58
C GLY A 511 21.84 -11.55 -11.75
N TYR A 512 20.67 -11.03 -12.12
CA TYR A 512 19.80 -11.60 -13.14
C TYR A 512 19.77 -10.59 -14.28
N ASP A 513 20.50 -10.85 -15.36
CA ASP A 513 20.21 -10.16 -16.61
C ASP A 513 18.92 -10.77 -17.16
N PRO A 514 17.83 -10.01 -17.27
CA PRO A 514 16.61 -10.53 -17.86
C PRO A 514 16.85 -11.11 -19.27
N ALA A 515 17.85 -10.61 -20.00
CA ALA A 515 18.24 -11.09 -21.32
C ALA A 515 18.96 -12.46 -21.32
N ASP A 516 19.58 -12.89 -20.21
CA ASP A 516 20.38 -14.12 -20.17
C ASP A 516 19.56 -15.39 -20.48
N ARG A 517 18.24 -15.37 -20.20
CA ARG A 517 17.33 -16.48 -20.53
C ARG A 517 16.53 -16.31 -21.81
N ALA A 518 16.50 -15.10 -22.39
CA ALA A 518 15.87 -14.85 -23.69
C ALA A 518 16.64 -15.52 -24.86
N GLY A 519 17.83 -16.07 -24.60
CA GLY A 519 18.65 -16.78 -25.58
C GLY A 519 18.24 -18.22 -25.89
N VAL A 520 17.24 -18.78 -25.18
CA VAL A 520 16.73 -20.15 -25.41
C VAL A 520 15.30 -20.09 -25.95
N PRO A 521 15.09 -20.09 -27.28
CA PRO A 521 13.75 -20.20 -27.85
C PRO A 521 13.02 -21.43 -27.27
N PRO A 522 11.75 -21.32 -26.83
CA PRO A 522 10.80 -20.20 -26.97
C PRO A 522 10.76 -19.19 -25.80
N VAL A 523 11.70 -19.23 -24.85
CA VAL A 523 11.61 -18.49 -23.58
C VAL A 523 11.86 -16.99 -23.78
N GLN A 524 10.92 -16.19 -23.27
CA GLN A 524 10.99 -14.73 -23.25
C GLN A 524 11.60 -14.23 -21.94
N ARG A 525 11.84 -12.92 -21.88
CA ARG A 525 12.39 -12.25 -20.70
C ARG A 525 11.46 -12.40 -19.50
N ALA A 526 12.04 -12.62 -18.31
CA ALA A 526 11.25 -12.63 -17.09
C ALA A 526 10.75 -11.23 -16.74
N ILE A 527 9.50 -11.14 -16.28
CA ILE A 527 8.84 -9.89 -15.91
C ILE A 527 8.48 -9.96 -14.42
N VAL A 528 8.76 -8.90 -13.68
CA VAL A 528 8.36 -8.75 -12.28
C VAL A 528 7.37 -7.59 -12.23
N MET A 529 6.25 -7.79 -11.55
CA MET A 529 5.24 -6.74 -11.37
C MET A 529 4.52 -6.91 -10.03
N ASN A 530 4.03 -5.82 -9.49
CA ASN A 530 3.17 -5.78 -8.32
C ASN A 530 1.71 -6.06 -8.72
N LEU A 531 0.89 -6.46 -7.76
CA LEU A 531 -0.53 -6.77 -8.03
C LEU A 531 -1.29 -5.59 -8.67
N GLY A 532 -1.01 -4.35 -8.28
CA GLY A 532 -1.66 -3.18 -8.89
C GLY A 532 -1.31 -2.99 -10.37
N GLU A 533 -0.09 -3.32 -10.76
CA GLU A 533 0.36 -3.26 -12.14
C GLU A 533 -0.30 -4.36 -12.98
N LEU A 534 -0.43 -5.57 -12.40
CA LEU A 534 -1.19 -6.66 -13.01
C LEU A 534 -2.66 -6.29 -13.20
N GLU A 535 -3.30 -5.69 -12.20
CA GLU A 535 -4.69 -5.21 -12.29
C GLU A 535 -4.84 -4.17 -13.41
N MET A 536 -3.91 -3.21 -13.52
CA MET A 536 -3.93 -2.24 -14.62
C MET A 536 -3.74 -2.90 -15.99
N LEU A 537 -2.76 -3.80 -16.11
CA LEU A 537 -2.46 -4.53 -17.34
C LEU A 537 -3.68 -5.34 -17.81
N LEU A 538 -4.34 -6.06 -16.89
CA LEU A 538 -5.54 -6.83 -17.19
C LEU A 538 -6.75 -5.95 -17.47
N GLY A 539 -6.80 -4.73 -16.94
CA GLY A 539 -7.78 -3.72 -17.32
C GLY A 539 -7.66 -3.41 -18.82
N HIS A 540 -6.44 -3.25 -19.34
CA HIS A 540 -6.23 -3.06 -20.77
C HIS A 540 -6.59 -4.30 -21.61
N VAL A 541 -6.32 -5.51 -21.12
CA VAL A 541 -6.71 -6.76 -21.80
C VAL A 541 -8.24 -6.85 -21.93
N GLU A 542 -8.96 -6.61 -20.83
CA GLU A 542 -10.40 -6.73 -20.79
C GLU A 542 -11.12 -5.73 -21.72
N HIS A 543 -10.57 -4.51 -21.85
CA HIS A 543 -11.11 -3.47 -22.73
C HIS A 543 -10.69 -3.64 -24.20
N GLY A 544 -10.10 -4.79 -24.55
CA GLY A 544 -9.85 -5.19 -25.94
C GLY A 544 -8.70 -4.43 -26.60
N HIS A 545 -7.79 -3.82 -25.81
CA HIS A 545 -6.62 -3.18 -26.38
C HIS A 545 -5.72 -4.22 -27.06
N HIS A 546 -5.33 -5.28 -26.34
CA HIS A 546 -4.46 -6.36 -26.82
C HIS A 546 -4.64 -7.61 -25.95
N TRP A 547 -4.16 -8.77 -26.43
CA TRP A 547 -4.06 -9.97 -25.59
C TRP A 547 -2.89 -9.84 -24.62
N LEU A 548 -2.95 -10.55 -23.48
CA LEU A 548 -1.88 -10.46 -22.48
C LEU A 548 -0.49 -10.77 -23.06
N PRO A 549 -0.25 -11.87 -23.81
CA PRO A 549 1.07 -12.13 -24.40
C PRO A 549 1.58 -11.00 -25.31
N ASP A 550 0.69 -10.30 -26.00
CA ASP A 550 1.05 -9.19 -26.88
C ASP A 550 1.42 -7.94 -26.08
N LEU A 551 0.70 -7.65 -24.99
CA LEU A 551 1.09 -6.57 -24.08
C LEU A 551 2.45 -6.85 -23.43
N LEU A 552 2.71 -8.10 -23.02
CA LEU A 552 4.01 -8.50 -22.48
C LEU A 552 5.11 -8.33 -23.54
N ALA A 553 4.84 -8.70 -24.80
CA ALA A 553 5.76 -8.50 -25.91
C ALA A 553 6.01 -7.02 -26.25
N ASP A 554 5.02 -6.16 -26.11
CA ASP A 554 5.17 -4.72 -26.30
C ASP A 554 5.99 -4.08 -25.18
N PHE A 555 5.71 -4.47 -23.93
CA PHE A 555 6.49 -4.05 -22.77
C PHE A 555 7.96 -4.48 -22.90
N ASP A 556 8.19 -5.73 -23.30
CA ASP A 556 9.51 -6.32 -23.48
C ASP A 556 10.38 -5.55 -24.50
N ARG A 557 9.76 -5.12 -25.60
CA ARG A 557 10.40 -4.34 -26.67
C ARG A 557 10.56 -2.84 -26.33
N SER A 558 10.00 -2.38 -25.22
CA SER A 558 9.99 -0.96 -24.86
C SER A 558 11.29 -0.48 -24.20
N ARG A 559 11.40 0.83 -23.99
CA ARG A 559 12.46 1.45 -23.16
C ARG A 559 12.31 1.13 -21.67
N PHE A 560 11.10 0.77 -21.23
CA PHE A 560 10.74 0.50 -19.84
C PHE A 560 10.96 -0.94 -19.43
N ARG A 561 11.56 -1.75 -20.31
CA ARG A 561 11.68 -3.19 -20.09
C ARG A 561 12.35 -3.53 -18.74
N HIS A 562 13.24 -2.69 -18.21
CA HIS A 562 13.89 -2.89 -16.90
C HIS A 562 13.27 -2.08 -15.75
N SER A 563 12.12 -1.45 -15.98
CA SER A 563 11.39 -0.59 -15.04
C SER A 563 10.06 -1.22 -14.64
N ALA A 564 9.27 -0.48 -13.84
CA ALA A 564 7.92 -0.86 -13.47
C ALA A 564 7.01 -0.93 -14.72
N VAL A 565 6.06 -1.86 -14.70
CA VAL A 565 5.07 -2.00 -15.78
C VAL A 565 4.11 -0.81 -15.76
N ALA A 566 3.85 -0.23 -14.58
CA ALA A 566 3.05 1.00 -14.46
C ALA A 566 3.62 2.14 -15.31
N ASP A 567 4.93 2.36 -15.30
CA ASP A 567 5.59 3.44 -16.05
C ASP A 567 5.37 3.29 -17.56
N TRP A 568 5.48 2.04 -18.04
CA TRP A 568 5.20 1.73 -19.44
C TRP A 568 3.73 1.95 -19.78
N LEU A 569 2.80 1.51 -18.93
CA LEU A 569 1.37 1.70 -19.15
C LEU A 569 1.01 3.20 -19.20
N ALA A 570 1.60 4.01 -18.32
CA ALA A 570 1.40 5.45 -18.29
C ALA A 570 1.90 6.13 -19.57
N ASP A 571 3.09 5.74 -20.07
CA ASP A 571 3.65 6.27 -21.32
C ASP A 571 2.88 5.79 -22.55
N ARG A 572 2.46 4.52 -22.55
CA ARG A 572 1.83 3.87 -23.72
C ARG A 572 0.37 4.28 -23.89
N PHE A 573 -0.36 4.46 -22.79
CA PHE A 573 -1.79 4.69 -22.78
C PHE A 573 -2.10 6.06 -22.14
N VAL A 574 -2.55 6.99 -22.97
CA VAL A 574 -2.93 8.37 -22.57
C VAL A 574 -4.04 8.35 -21.49
N THR A 575 -4.90 7.34 -21.51
CA THR A 575 -5.92 7.14 -20.49
C THR A 575 -5.68 5.82 -19.77
N ARG A 576 -5.65 5.87 -18.43
CA ARG A 576 -5.69 4.67 -17.60
C ARG A 576 -6.93 3.86 -17.98
N ALA A 577 -6.76 2.58 -18.31
CA ALA A 577 -7.91 1.70 -18.52
C ALA A 577 -8.76 1.66 -17.25
N PRO A 578 -10.09 1.48 -17.37
CA PRO A 578 -10.91 1.14 -16.22
C PRO A 578 -10.37 -0.11 -15.52
N TYR A 579 -10.65 -0.24 -14.23
CA TYR A 579 -10.31 -1.46 -13.50
C TYR A 579 -10.89 -2.69 -14.22
N PRO A 580 -10.23 -3.85 -14.13
CA PRO A 580 -10.83 -5.09 -14.58
C PRO A 580 -12.18 -5.31 -13.86
N SER A 581 -13.17 -5.89 -14.54
CA SER A 581 -14.51 -6.09 -13.97
C SER A 581 -14.47 -6.89 -12.68
N TYR A 582 -13.50 -7.81 -12.52
CA TYR A 582 -13.31 -8.53 -11.27
C TYR A 582 -12.95 -7.59 -10.12
N VAL A 583 -12.00 -6.67 -10.30
CA VAL A 583 -11.61 -5.70 -9.25
C VAL A 583 -12.77 -4.77 -8.94
N ASP A 584 -13.46 -4.27 -9.97
CA ASP A 584 -14.64 -3.41 -9.81
C ASP A 584 -15.76 -4.12 -9.03
N GLN A 585 -16.06 -5.38 -9.37
CA GLN A 585 -17.04 -6.20 -8.66
C GLN A 585 -16.67 -6.37 -7.18
N GLN A 586 -15.42 -6.70 -6.89
CA GLN A 586 -14.94 -6.92 -5.52
C GLN A 586 -14.93 -5.62 -4.72
N GLY A 587 -14.56 -4.49 -5.33
CA GLY A 587 -14.61 -3.17 -4.71
C GLY A 587 -16.04 -2.79 -4.32
N ARG A 588 -16.99 -2.93 -5.26
CA ARG A 588 -18.42 -2.68 -4.98
C ARG A 588 -18.98 -3.60 -3.89
N ALA A 589 -18.57 -4.87 -3.89
CA ALA A 589 -18.96 -5.82 -2.87
C ALA A 589 -18.41 -5.43 -1.49
N ALA A 590 -17.13 -5.02 -1.41
CA ALA A 590 -16.50 -4.53 -0.19
C ALA A 590 -17.24 -3.32 0.40
N LEU A 591 -17.56 -2.35 -0.45
CA LEU A 591 -18.28 -1.13 -0.05
C LEU A 591 -19.70 -1.44 0.37
N THR A 592 -20.41 -2.28 -0.38
CA THR A 592 -21.75 -2.75 -0.01
C THR A 592 -21.72 -3.47 1.34
N LEU A 593 -20.71 -4.31 1.59
CA LEU A 593 -20.53 -5.01 2.86
C LEU A 593 -20.36 -4.04 4.02
N GLY A 594 -19.45 -3.05 3.89
CA GLY A 594 -19.23 -2.04 4.91
C GLY A 594 -20.43 -1.11 5.12
N THR A 595 -21.08 -0.65 4.05
CA THR A 595 -22.27 0.21 4.16
C THR A 595 -23.44 -0.53 4.82
N ARG A 596 -23.65 -1.82 4.52
CA ARG A 596 -24.69 -2.62 5.19
C ARG A 596 -24.43 -2.83 6.67
N ALA A 597 -23.16 -2.89 7.08
CA ALA A 597 -22.81 -2.94 8.50
C ALA A 597 -23.22 -1.65 9.23
N LEU A 598 -23.15 -0.50 8.56
CA LEU A 598 -23.62 0.78 9.09
C LEU A 598 -25.16 0.91 9.04
N PHE A 599 -25.75 0.55 7.89
CA PHE A 599 -27.16 0.73 7.55
C PHE A 599 -27.74 -0.54 6.90
N PRO A 600 -28.44 -1.41 7.63
CA PRO A 600 -28.94 -2.69 7.11
C PRO A 600 -29.95 -2.54 5.97
N SER A 601 -30.68 -1.42 5.95
CA SER A 601 -31.67 -1.06 4.93
C SER A 601 -31.05 -0.50 3.65
N ALA A 602 -29.74 -0.26 3.62
CA ALA A 602 -29.10 0.32 2.44
C ALA A 602 -29.24 -0.61 1.23
N GLU A 603 -29.76 -0.06 0.13
CA GLU A 603 -29.71 -0.72 -1.17
C GLU A 603 -28.26 -1.03 -1.56
N PRO A 604 -28.01 -2.07 -2.37
CA PRO A 604 -26.66 -2.34 -2.88
C PRO A 604 -26.05 -1.09 -3.51
N PHE A 605 -24.77 -0.85 -3.26
CA PHE A 605 -24.10 0.34 -3.77
C PHE A 605 -24.17 0.37 -5.31
N ARG A 606 -24.73 1.46 -5.86
CA ARG A 606 -24.74 1.78 -7.29
C ARG A 606 -24.07 3.14 -7.45
N PRO A 607 -22.86 3.24 -8.03
CA PRO A 607 -22.27 4.53 -8.34
C PRO A 607 -23.20 5.24 -9.33
N GLN A 608 -23.34 6.55 -9.12
CA GLN A 608 -24.01 7.38 -10.11
C GLN A 608 -23.08 7.53 -11.32
N PRO A 609 -23.62 7.46 -12.55
CA PRO A 609 -22.83 7.55 -13.77
C PRO A 609 -22.13 8.89 -13.95
#